data_AF-A0A8T9PZ89-F1
#
_entry.id   AF-A0A8T9PZ89-F1
#
_cell.length_a   1.000
_cell.length_b   1.000
_cell.length_c   1.000
_cell.angle_alpha   90.00
_cell.angle_beta   90.00
_cell.angle_gamma   90.00
#
_symmetry.space_group_name_H-M   'P 1'
#
loop_
_entity.id
_entity.type
_entity.pdbx_description
1 polymer ?
#
loop_
_entity_poly.entity_id
_entity_poly.type
_entity_poly.pdbx_seq_one_letter_code
_entity_poly.pdbx_strand_id
1 'polypeptide(L)'
;MSQLKPFAAGPKTLALLLALTSTALPARAKCINSGLRVWPQTRTVHAAPVFVVDGYSASQEIIRGLGTTYKIYLQAADQQIPLEVQQLLPGEFAVTQAVLKPRRSLEVGRQYELVITEARKKGTAKQNLVFQLHRSRVLYTVVPGQDQTPPEWLARPTKKGQQYTEYGCGPDVFVDFTCQVRDESEYMVKATVKSLSSGQQTTYYVAPDKQGILFIGRGMCSGPFMLDKGPDYSVTFALLDASGNTTPWAYPPLQFTQPQPNNQALRQPELHLPGE
;
A
#
# COMPACT_ATOMS: atom_id res chain seq x y z
N MET A 1 31.24 -56.89 -10.67
CA MET A 1 32.30 -55.88 -10.47
C MET A 1 32.59 -55.22 -11.81
N SER A 2 32.09 -54.00 -12.04
CA SER A 2 32.53 -53.14 -13.14
C SER A 2 32.89 -51.79 -12.53
N GLN A 3 34.18 -51.47 -12.55
CA GLN A 3 34.78 -50.27 -11.98
C GLN A 3 34.56 -49.10 -12.94
N LEU A 4 33.80 -48.08 -12.54
CA LEU A 4 33.69 -46.81 -13.26
C LEU A 4 34.98 -46.00 -13.05
N LYS A 5 35.70 -45.73 -14.15
CA LYS A 5 36.86 -44.82 -14.15
C LYS A 5 36.41 -43.37 -13.93
N PRO A 6 37.14 -42.57 -13.12
CA PRO A 6 36.84 -41.16 -12.94
C PRO A 6 37.23 -40.38 -14.20
N PHE A 7 36.29 -39.58 -14.71
CA PHE A 7 36.57 -38.58 -15.75
C PHE A 7 37.34 -37.42 -15.10
N ALA A 8 38.64 -37.34 -15.35
CA ALA A 8 39.45 -36.19 -14.99
C ALA A 8 39.14 -35.04 -15.96
N ALA A 9 38.34 -34.07 -15.52
CA ALA A 9 38.14 -32.83 -16.24
C ALA A 9 39.45 -32.02 -16.22
N GLY A 10 40.02 -31.75 -17.40
CA GLY A 10 41.24 -30.95 -17.52
C GLY A 10 41.03 -29.49 -17.09
N PRO A 11 42.09 -28.74 -16.78
CA PRO A 11 42.02 -27.38 -16.24
C PRO A 11 41.26 -26.39 -17.16
N LYS A 12 41.16 -26.69 -18.46
CA LYS A 12 40.38 -25.91 -19.43
C LYS A 12 38.86 -26.11 -19.32
N THR A 13 38.42 -27.31 -18.90
CA THR A 13 37.00 -27.63 -18.72
C THR A 13 36.46 -27.08 -17.40
N LEU A 14 37.31 -27.02 -16.37
CA LEU A 14 37.00 -26.39 -15.08
C LEU A 14 36.88 -24.86 -15.20
N ALA A 15 37.73 -24.24 -16.03
CA ALA A 15 37.66 -22.80 -16.32
C ALA A 15 36.36 -22.40 -17.05
N LEU A 16 35.83 -23.27 -17.93
CA LEU A 16 34.59 -23.02 -18.65
C LEU A 16 33.36 -23.09 -17.72
N LEU A 17 33.35 -24.01 -16.75
CA LEU A 17 32.29 -24.10 -15.73
C LEU A 17 32.33 -22.94 -14.72
N LEU A 18 33.52 -22.47 -14.33
CA LEU A 18 33.67 -21.27 -13.47
C LEU A 18 33.25 -19.97 -14.17
N ALA A 19 33.47 -19.89 -15.49
CA ALA A 19 33.07 -18.73 -16.30
C ALA A 19 31.54 -18.64 -16.52
N LEU A 20 30.82 -19.77 -16.49
CA LEU A 20 29.35 -19.77 -16.57
C LEU A 20 28.65 -19.40 -15.24
N THR A 21 29.33 -19.49 -14.10
CA THR A 21 28.77 -19.07 -12.80
C THR A 21 28.98 -17.60 -12.48
N SER A 22 29.79 -16.88 -13.26
CA SER A 22 30.16 -15.48 -12.98
C SER A 22 29.28 -14.44 -13.70
N THR A 23 28.28 -14.87 -14.47
CA THR A 23 27.25 -13.99 -15.07
C THR A 23 25.88 -14.19 -14.42
N ALA A 24 25.83 -14.43 -13.10
CA ALA A 24 24.59 -14.28 -12.35
C ALA A 24 24.20 -12.79 -12.38
N LEU A 25 23.45 -12.39 -13.41
CA LEU A 25 22.78 -11.10 -13.45
C LEU A 25 22.03 -10.94 -12.12
N PRO A 26 22.18 -9.83 -11.39
CA PRO A 26 21.48 -9.65 -10.14
C PRO A 26 19.99 -9.81 -10.42
N ALA A 27 19.39 -10.84 -9.83
CA ALA A 27 17.95 -11.08 -9.88
C ALA A 27 17.27 -9.94 -9.11
N ARG A 28 17.15 -8.78 -9.76
CA ARG A 28 16.44 -7.63 -9.23
C ARG A 28 14.96 -8.00 -9.26
N ALA A 29 14.41 -8.25 -8.09
CA ALA A 29 13.00 -8.60 -7.96
C ALA A 29 12.08 -7.54 -8.60
N LYS A 30 10.86 -7.98 -8.89
CA LYS A 30 9.75 -7.31 -9.61
C LYS A 30 9.22 -6.00 -8.99
N CYS A 31 9.95 -5.30 -8.13
CA CYS A 31 9.53 -4.03 -7.50
C CYS A 31 9.60 -2.80 -8.46
N ILE A 32 9.77 -3.00 -9.76
CA ILE A 32 9.91 -1.92 -10.76
C ILE A 32 8.56 -1.33 -11.18
N ASN A 33 7.44 -2.01 -10.90
CA ASN A 33 6.13 -1.59 -11.41
C ASN A 33 5.54 -0.42 -10.62
N SER A 34 5.59 0.79 -11.16
CA SER A 34 4.80 1.93 -10.66
C SER A 34 3.30 1.66 -10.80
N GLY A 35 2.50 2.22 -9.90
CA GLY A 35 1.06 1.99 -9.91
C GLY A 35 0.28 2.99 -9.06
N LEU A 36 -0.99 3.15 -9.44
CA LEU A 36 -1.97 3.92 -8.68
C LEU A 36 -3.06 3.00 -8.13
N ARG A 37 -3.44 3.21 -6.87
CA ARG A 37 -4.65 2.59 -6.28
C ARG A 37 -5.60 3.68 -5.85
N VAL A 38 -6.89 3.43 -6.04
CA VAL A 38 -7.96 4.37 -5.70
C VAL A 38 -8.96 3.68 -4.81
N TRP A 39 -9.39 4.40 -3.78
CA TRP A 39 -10.48 4.05 -2.88
C TRP A 39 -11.51 5.21 -2.89
N PRO A 40 -12.82 4.95 -2.72
CA PRO A 40 -13.47 3.66 -2.47
C PRO A 40 -13.40 2.70 -3.67
N GLN A 41 -13.45 1.39 -3.39
CA GLN A 41 -13.49 0.36 -4.42
C GLN A 41 -14.91 0.11 -4.93
N THR A 42 -15.92 0.35 -4.09
CA THR A 42 -17.33 0.43 -4.48
C THR A 42 -17.44 1.44 -5.61
N ARG A 43 -17.99 1.00 -6.74
CA ARG A 43 -18.22 1.87 -7.91
C ARG A 43 -19.47 2.74 -7.76
N THR A 44 -19.91 2.93 -6.51
CA THR A 44 -21.06 3.73 -6.09
C THR A 44 -20.65 4.61 -4.91
N VAL A 45 -21.06 5.87 -4.94
CA VAL A 45 -20.73 6.88 -3.93
C VAL A 45 -21.89 7.83 -3.69
N HIS A 46 -21.96 8.45 -2.51
CA HIS A 46 -22.89 9.55 -2.25
C HIS A 46 -22.42 10.85 -2.92
N ALA A 47 -23.22 11.92 -2.80
CA ALA A 47 -22.98 13.19 -3.49
C ALA A 47 -21.73 13.96 -3.01
N ALA A 48 -21.20 13.68 -1.81
CA ALA A 48 -20.02 14.37 -1.27
C ALA A 48 -18.92 13.38 -0.83
N PRO A 49 -18.41 12.53 -1.74
CA PRO A 49 -17.52 11.44 -1.35
C PRO A 49 -16.12 11.92 -1.01
N VAL A 50 -15.39 11.06 -0.30
CA VAL A 50 -13.95 11.12 -0.15
C VAL A 50 -13.29 10.09 -1.05
N PHE A 51 -12.19 10.47 -1.68
CA PHE A 51 -11.32 9.53 -2.38
C PHE A 51 -9.95 9.46 -1.71
N VAL A 52 -9.37 8.28 -1.70
CA VAL A 52 -7.98 8.06 -1.28
C VAL A 52 -7.21 7.49 -2.46
N VAL A 53 -6.11 8.13 -2.83
CA VAL A 53 -5.26 7.70 -3.96
C VAL A 53 -3.85 7.43 -3.47
N ASP A 54 -3.39 6.20 -3.67
CA ASP A 54 -2.01 5.78 -3.40
C ASP A 54 -1.18 5.78 -4.68
N GLY A 55 0.04 6.29 -4.58
CA GLY A 55 1.09 6.14 -5.59
C GLY A 55 2.22 5.29 -5.05
N TYR A 56 2.53 4.21 -5.78
CA TYR A 56 3.65 3.32 -5.49
C TYR A 56 4.86 3.64 -6.39
N SER A 57 6.06 3.56 -5.81
CA SER A 57 7.34 3.72 -6.51
C SER A 57 7.40 5.09 -7.22
N ALA A 58 7.67 5.14 -8.52
CA ALA A 58 7.75 6.40 -9.25
C ALA A 58 6.41 7.16 -9.33
N SER A 59 5.27 6.49 -9.10
CA SER A 59 3.96 7.15 -9.04
C SER A 59 3.77 8.03 -7.80
N GLN A 60 4.66 7.98 -6.81
CA GLN A 60 4.61 8.90 -5.67
C GLN A 60 4.69 10.37 -6.10
N GLU A 61 5.48 10.68 -7.13
CA GLU A 61 5.63 12.05 -7.64
C GLU A 61 4.32 12.58 -8.24
N ILE A 62 3.48 11.70 -8.78
CA ILE A 62 2.13 12.06 -9.23
C ILE A 62 1.30 12.52 -8.02
N ILE A 63 1.34 11.76 -6.92
CA ILE A 63 0.58 12.07 -5.70
C ILE A 63 1.08 13.36 -5.05
N ARG A 64 2.40 13.54 -4.93
CA ARG A 64 3.00 14.78 -4.38
C ARG A 64 2.67 16.00 -5.24
N GLY A 65 2.55 15.82 -6.56
CA GLY A 65 2.26 16.91 -7.50
C GLY A 65 0.77 17.16 -7.78
N LEU A 66 -0.16 16.50 -7.08
CA LEU A 66 -1.59 16.74 -7.25
C LEU A 66 -1.94 18.19 -6.88
N GLY A 67 -2.72 18.85 -7.74
CA GLY A 67 -3.11 20.26 -7.58
C GLY A 67 -2.08 21.26 -8.13
N THR A 68 -0.88 20.80 -8.50
CA THR A 68 0.18 21.66 -9.09
C THR A 68 0.60 21.12 -10.46
N THR A 69 1.51 20.15 -10.48
CA THR A 69 2.04 19.50 -11.69
C THR A 69 1.00 18.60 -12.35
N TYR A 70 0.11 18.00 -11.55
CA TYR A 70 -0.94 17.11 -12.01
C TYR A 70 -2.32 17.66 -11.62
N LYS A 71 -3.23 17.67 -12.59
CA LYS A 71 -4.64 17.95 -12.36
C LYS A 71 -5.36 16.67 -12.01
N ILE A 72 -6.24 16.73 -11.03
CA ILE A 72 -7.11 15.62 -10.63
C ILE A 72 -8.55 16.10 -10.54
N TYR A 73 -9.46 15.33 -11.13
CA TYR A 73 -10.86 15.71 -11.25
C TYR A 73 -11.76 14.50 -11.55
N LEU A 74 -13.05 14.69 -11.34
CA LEU A 74 -14.12 13.81 -11.80
C LEU A 74 -14.68 14.34 -13.12
N GLN A 75 -14.75 13.46 -14.13
CA GLN A 75 -15.23 13.78 -15.48
C GLN A 75 -16.56 13.07 -15.75
N ALA A 76 -17.60 13.83 -16.10
CA ALA A 76 -18.79 13.31 -16.78
C ALA A 76 -18.87 13.90 -18.20
N ALA A 77 -19.89 13.55 -18.99
CA ALA A 77 -19.95 13.91 -20.42
C ALA A 77 -19.85 15.42 -20.69
N ASP A 78 -20.49 16.24 -19.86
CA ASP A 78 -20.67 17.68 -20.00
C ASP A 78 -19.92 18.50 -18.93
N GLN A 79 -19.27 17.83 -17.97
CA GLN A 79 -18.72 18.52 -16.81
C GLN A 79 -17.43 17.90 -16.27
N GLN A 80 -16.62 18.80 -15.71
CA GLN A 80 -15.40 18.47 -15.00
C GLN A 80 -15.47 19.06 -13.59
N ILE A 81 -15.32 18.24 -12.56
CA ILE A 81 -15.35 18.66 -11.16
C ILE A 81 -13.95 18.44 -10.55
N PRO A 82 -13.20 19.51 -10.23
CA PRO A 82 -11.90 19.37 -9.58
C PRO A 82 -12.00 18.61 -8.25
N LEU A 83 -11.01 17.77 -7.99
CA LEU A 83 -10.78 17.19 -6.67
C LEU A 83 -9.69 18.00 -5.95
N GLU A 84 -9.94 18.37 -4.71
CA GLU A 84 -9.03 19.13 -3.86
C GLU A 84 -8.31 18.21 -2.88
N VAL A 85 -6.99 18.37 -2.80
CA VAL A 85 -6.13 17.62 -1.85
C VAL A 85 -6.40 18.12 -0.43
N GLN A 86 -7.01 17.25 0.38
CA GLN A 86 -7.30 17.51 1.79
C GLN A 86 -6.10 17.15 2.67
N GLN A 87 -5.44 16.03 2.36
CA GLN A 87 -4.26 15.54 3.09
C GLN A 87 -3.28 14.91 2.10
N LEU A 88 -1.99 15.15 2.33
CA LEU A 88 -0.90 14.44 1.66
C LEU A 88 -0.10 13.67 2.72
N LEU A 89 -0.05 12.35 2.56
CA LEU A 89 0.46 11.42 3.56
C LEU A 89 1.62 10.60 2.94
N PRO A 90 2.88 11.08 3.05
CA PRO A 90 4.02 10.29 2.64
C PRO A 90 4.20 9.10 3.59
N GLY A 91 4.29 7.90 3.02
CA GLY A 91 4.70 6.72 3.77
C GLY A 91 6.23 6.65 3.89
N GLU A 92 6.71 5.68 4.67
CA GLU A 92 8.15 5.54 4.91
C GLU A 92 8.87 4.71 3.84
N PHE A 93 8.17 3.88 3.07
CA PHE A 93 8.77 3.04 2.04
C PHE A 93 8.00 3.00 0.72
N ALA A 94 8.48 3.77 -0.24
CA ALA A 94 8.04 3.75 -1.65
C ALA A 94 6.53 3.96 -1.88
N VAL A 95 5.81 4.59 -0.95
CA VAL A 95 4.38 4.92 -1.09
C VAL A 95 4.08 6.34 -0.62
N THR A 96 3.09 6.97 -1.25
CA THR A 96 2.54 8.26 -0.83
C THR A 96 1.06 8.27 -1.16
N GLN A 97 0.26 8.82 -0.26
CA GLN A 97 -1.20 8.81 -0.34
C GLN A 97 -1.74 10.24 -0.32
N ALA A 98 -2.83 10.48 -1.04
CA ALA A 98 -3.60 11.71 -0.94
C ALA A 98 -5.06 11.41 -0.60
N VAL A 99 -5.64 12.22 0.29
CA VAL A 99 -7.09 12.26 0.55
C VAL A 99 -7.68 13.42 -0.22
N LEU A 100 -8.77 13.18 -0.93
CA LEU A 100 -9.35 14.10 -1.90
C LEU A 100 -10.84 14.26 -1.66
N LYS A 101 -11.36 15.48 -1.88
CA LYS A 101 -12.80 15.76 -1.92
C LYS A 101 -13.15 16.54 -3.19
N PRO A 102 -14.34 16.33 -3.79
CA PRO A 102 -14.77 17.16 -4.90
C PRO A 102 -15.07 18.57 -4.41
N ARG A 103 -14.73 19.56 -5.23
CA ARG A 103 -14.94 20.99 -4.92
C ARG A 103 -16.42 21.38 -4.79
N ARG A 104 -17.32 20.56 -5.32
CA ARG A 104 -18.77 20.68 -5.16
C ARG A 104 -19.41 19.29 -5.12
N SER A 105 -20.62 19.21 -4.57
CA SER A 105 -21.41 17.98 -4.58
C SER A 105 -21.64 17.47 -6.00
N LEU A 106 -21.61 16.15 -6.14
CA LEU A 106 -21.89 15.42 -7.36
C LEU A 106 -23.39 15.28 -7.56
N GLU A 107 -23.82 15.16 -8.82
CA GLU A 107 -25.22 15.01 -9.17
C GLU A 107 -25.64 13.54 -9.08
N VAL A 108 -26.71 13.27 -8.34
CA VAL A 108 -27.29 11.93 -8.18
C VAL A 108 -27.68 11.35 -9.55
N GLY A 109 -27.42 10.06 -9.74
CA GLY A 109 -27.70 9.32 -10.97
C GLY A 109 -26.66 9.53 -12.08
N ARG A 110 -25.73 10.48 -11.92
CA ARG A 110 -24.63 10.65 -12.89
C ARG A 110 -23.47 9.70 -12.59
N GLN A 111 -22.75 9.36 -13.65
CA GLN A 111 -21.50 8.61 -13.57
C GLN A 111 -20.31 9.53 -13.85
N TYR A 112 -19.27 9.41 -13.04
CA TYR A 112 -18.04 10.17 -13.16
C TYR A 112 -16.83 9.25 -13.27
N GLU A 113 -15.89 9.60 -14.15
CA GLU A 113 -14.56 8.99 -14.19
C GLU A 113 -13.57 9.80 -13.35
N LEU A 114 -12.78 9.13 -12.52
CA LEU A 114 -11.65 9.76 -11.84
C LEU A 114 -10.46 9.85 -12.80
N VAL A 115 -10.00 11.08 -13.02
CA VAL A 115 -8.99 11.41 -14.02
C VAL A 115 -7.82 12.15 -13.38
N ILE A 116 -6.60 11.71 -13.71
CA ILE A 116 -5.36 12.43 -13.40
C ILE A 116 -4.62 12.73 -14.71
N THR A 117 -4.23 13.99 -14.92
CA THR A 117 -3.48 14.42 -16.11
C THR A 117 -2.34 15.35 -15.74
N GLU A 118 -1.27 15.36 -16.54
CA GLU A 118 -0.21 16.37 -16.43
C GLU A 118 -0.75 17.77 -16.80
N ALA A 119 -0.54 18.76 -15.93
CA ALA A 119 -1.13 20.09 -16.06
C ALA A 119 -0.57 20.89 -17.25
N ARG A 120 0.73 20.74 -17.54
CA ARG A 120 1.48 21.57 -18.51
C ARG A 120 1.68 20.93 -19.89
N LYS A 121 1.26 19.67 -20.09
CA LYS A 121 1.41 18.97 -21.35
C LYS A 121 0.52 19.60 -22.43
N LYS A 122 1.15 20.20 -23.46
CA LYS A 122 0.51 20.73 -24.67
C LYS A 122 0.67 19.70 -25.80
N GLY A 123 -0.37 19.48 -26.61
CA GLY A 123 -0.38 18.46 -27.68
C GLY A 123 -1.22 17.21 -27.32
N THR A 124 -1.24 16.22 -28.23
CA THR A 124 -2.11 15.02 -28.30
C THR A 124 -2.75 14.56 -26.99
N ALA A 125 -4.07 14.30 -27.06
CA ALA A 125 -4.98 13.80 -26.00
C ALA A 125 -4.33 13.58 -24.64
N LYS A 126 -4.62 14.46 -23.67
CA LYS A 126 -4.19 14.31 -22.27
C LYS A 126 -4.58 12.92 -21.78
N GLN A 127 -3.57 12.09 -21.52
CA GLN A 127 -3.78 10.71 -21.11
C GLN A 127 -4.18 10.67 -19.64
N ASN A 128 -5.24 9.91 -19.33
CA ASN A 128 -5.63 9.64 -17.94
C ASN A 128 -4.60 8.70 -17.30
N LEU A 129 -3.76 9.23 -16.42
CA LEU A 129 -2.72 8.46 -15.71
C LEU A 129 -3.32 7.38 -14.80
N VAL A 130 -4.55 7.55 -14.34
CA VAL A 130 -5.27 6.49 -13.59
C VAL A 130 -5.48 5.28 -14.50
N PHE A 131 -6.03 5.46 -15.69
CA PHE A 131 -6.24 4.34 -16.62
C PHE A 131 -4.92 3.60 -16.93
N GLN A 132 -3.82 4.33 -17.10
CA GLN A 132 -2.52 3.73 -17.42
C GLN A 132 -1.90 2.97 -16.24
N LEU A 133 -1.92 3.56 -15.04
CA LEU A 133 -1.18 3.06 -13.88
C LEU A 133 -2.03 2.21 -12.94
N HIS A 134 -3.35 2.39 -12.96
CA HIS A 134 -4.34 1.49 -12.32
C HIS A 134 -4.74 0.34 -13.25
N ARG A 135 -4.45 0.45 -14.56
CA ARG A 135 -4.78 -0.52 -15.62
C ARG A 135 -6.28 -0.71 -15.87
N SER A 136 -7.12 0.19 -15.37
CA SER A 136 -8.56 0.25 -15.69
C SER A 136 -9.12 1.65 -15.47
N ARG A 137 -10.25 1.94 -16.11
CA ARG A 137 -11.01 3.16 -15.81
C ARG A 137 -11.59 3.04 -14.40
N VAL A 138 -11.62 4.16 -13.68
CA VAL A 138 -12.20 4.25 -12.34
C VAL A 138 -13.46 5.08 -12.46
N LEU A 139 -14.61 4.40 -12.50
CA LEU A 139 -15.93 5.00 -12.71
C LEU A 139 -16.75 4.89 -11.43
N TYR A 140 -17.44 5.96 -11.05
CA TYR A 140 -18.33 6.02 -9.90
C TYR A 140 -19.71 6.50 -10.31
N THR A 141 -20.74 5.77 -9.91
CA THR A 141 -22.15 6.19 -10.04
C THR A 141 -22.60 6.84 -8.74
N VAL A 142 -23.19 8.03 -8.83
CA VAL A 142 -23.68 8.75 -7.64
C VAL A 142 -25.05 8.23 -7.26
N VAL A 143 -25.20 7.75 -6.03
CA VAL A 143 -26.47 7.23 -5.50
C VAL A 143 -27.20 8.30 -4.67
N PRO A 144 -28.54 8.25 -4.59
CA PRO A 144 -29.30 9.16 -3.73
C PRO A 144 -28.97 8.95 -2.25
N GLY A 145 -29.34 9.94 -1.44
CA GLY A 145 -29.12 9.92 0.01
C GLY A 145 -27.85 10.64 0.42
N GLN A 146 -27.75 10.85 1.73
CA GLN A 146 -26.56 11.35 2.39
C GLN A 146 -26.23 10.37 3.50
N ASP A 147 -24.98 9.99 3.58
CA ASP A 147 -24.45 9.24 4.70
C ASP A 147 -23.69 10.24 5.59
N GLN A 148 -24.26 10.48 6.75
CA GLN A 148 -23.73 11.37 7.79
C GLN A 148 -23.37 10.59 9.06
N THR A 149 -23.48 9.26 9.02
CA THR A 149 -23.30 8.41 10.20
C THR A 149 -21.84 7.97 10.23
N PRO A 150 -21.05 8.39 11.24
CA PRO A 150 -19.66 7.99 11.29
C PRO A 150 -19.49 6.48 11.47
N PRO A 151 -18.43 5.88 10.89
CA PRO A 151 -18.08 4.48 11.10
C PRO A 151 -17.79 4.22 12.59
N GLU A 152 -18.29 3.12 13.15
CA GLU A 152 -18.19 2.85 14.58
C GLU A 152 -17.35 1.62 14.89
N TRP A 153 -16.54 1.69 15.95
CA TRP A 153 -15.82 0.52 16.47
C TRP A 153 -16.79 -0.41 17.21
N LEU A 154 -17.08 -1.59 16.65
CA LEU A 154 -17.72 -2.68 17.38
C LEU A 154 -16.71 -3.38 18.31
N ALA A 155 -15.50 -3.59 17.78
CA ALA A 155 -14.35 -4.06 18.54
C ALA A 155 -13.13 -3.25 18.15
N ARG A 156 -12.46 -2.69 19.18
CA ARG A 156 -11.29 -1.84 18.99
C ARG A 156 -10.11 -2.64 18.44
N PRO A 157 -9.21 -2.00 17.69
CA PRO A 157 -7.93 -2.58 17.31
C PRO A 157 -7.22 -3.21 18.52
N THR A 158 -6.86 -4.49 18.41
CA THR A 158 -6.00 -5.19 19.39
C THR A 158 -4.92 -5.97 18.67
N LYS A 159 -3.70 -5.99 19.21
CA LYS A 159 -2.57 -6.72 18.62
C LYS A 159 -2.90 -8.22 18.61
N LYS A 160 -2.90 -8.81 17.42
CA LYS A 160 -3.09 -10.26 17.19
C LYS A 160 -1.75 -10.99 17.08
N GLY A 161 -0.78 -10.38 16.41
CA GLY A 161 0.47 -11.05 16.07
C GLY A 161 1.46 -10.12 15.39
N GLN A 162 2.57 -10.71 14.93
CA GLN A 162 3.61 -10.04 14.17
C GLN A 162 4.13 -10.97 13.09
N GLN A 163 4.59 -10.38 12.00
CA GLN A 163 5.08 -11.08 10.83
C GLN A 163 6.42 -10.51 10.43
N TYR A 164 7.38 -11.41 10.19
CA TYR A 164 8.66 -11.09 9.58
C TYR A 164 8.98 -12.23 8.63
N THR A 165 8.79 -12.00 7.33
CA THR A 165 9.03 -13.01 6.30
C THR A 165 10.09 -12.49 5.36
N GLU A 166 11.23 -13.17 5.31
CA GLU A 166 12.33 -12.80 4.40
C GLU A 166 12.06 -13.24 2.97
N TYR A 167 12.39 -12.35 2.04
CA TYR A 167 12.37 -12.63 0.60
C TYR A 167 13.65 -12.10 -0.04
N GLY A 168 13.92 -12.52 -1.28
CA GLY A 168 15.13 -12.10 -2.01
C GLY A 168 15.29 -10.58 -2.21
N CYS A 169 14.22 -9.80 -2.07
CA CYS A 169 14.25 -8.33 -2.17
C CYS A 169 14.03 -7.60 -0.84
N GLY A 170 14.17 -8.32 0.27
CA GLY A 170 13.93 -7.82 1.61
C GLY A 170 12.62 -8.33 2.20
N PRO A 171 12.42 -8.10 3.51
CA PRO A 171 11.34 -8.75 4.24
C PRO A 171 9.99 -8.04 4.08
N ASP A 172 8.92 -8.82 4.21
CA ASP A 172 7.62 -8.32 4.68
C ASP A 172 7.67 -8.23 6.21
N VAL A 173 7.32 -7.06 6.75
CA VAL A 173 7.38 -6.76 8.18
C VAL A 173 6.07 -6.11 8.60
N PHE A 174 5.27 -6.80 9.42
CA PHE A 174 3.98 -6.32 9.86
C PHE A 174 3.71 -6.61 11.34
N VAL A 175 2.92 -5.75 11.96
CA VAL A 175 2.20 -6.04 13.20
C VAL A 175 0.72 -6.11 12.86
N ASP A 176 0.10 -7.22 13.24
CA ASP A 176 -1.27 -7.52 12.90
C ASP A 176 -2.17 -7.02 14.03
N PHE A 177 -3.12 -6.15 13.70
CA PHE A 177 -4.17 -5.73 14.62
C PHE A 177 -5.52 -6.25 14.13
N THR A 178 -6.37 -6.72 15.02
CA THR A 178 -7.76 -7.07 14.69
C THR A 178 -8.70 -5.96 15.07
N CYS A 179 -9.66 -5.64 14.22
CA CYS A 179 -10.72 -4.69 14.52
C CYS A 179 -12.05 -5.17 13.94
N GLN A 180 -13.15 -4.67 14.51
CA GLN A 180 -14.48 -4.80 13.93
C GLN A 180 -15.11 -3.41 13.87
N VAL A 181 -15.60 -3.06 12.68
CA VAL A 181 -16.21 -1.77 12.40
C VAL A 181 -17.60 -2.01 11.85
N ARG A 182 -18.55 -1.18 12.28
CA ARG A 182 -19.87 -1.07 11.68
C ARG A 182 -19.91 0.21 10.86
N ASP A 183 -20.23 0.06 9.59
CA ASP A 183 -20.51 1.16 8.66
C ASP A 183 -21.45 0.65 7.56
N GLU A 184 -22.22 1.54 6.95
CA GLU A 184 -23.09 1.20 5.81
C GLU A 184 -22.34 1.28 4.47
N SER A 185 -21.16 1.90 4.46
CA SER A 185 -20.30 2.13 3.31
C SER A 185 -18.92 1.49 3.49
N GLU A 186 -18.07 1.59 2.46
CA GLU A 186 -16.66 1.24 2.62
C GLU A 186 -15.99 2.19 3.61
N TYR A 187 -15.08 1.64 4.42
CA TYR A 187 -14.28 2.42 5.37
C TYR A 187 -12.79 2.11 5.25
N MET A 188 -11.98 3.05 5.74
CA MET A 188 -10.56 2.88 5.98
C MET A 188 -10.21 3.19 7.43
N VAL A 189 -9.11 2.62 7.90
CA VAL A 189 -8.54 2.93 9.20
C VAL A 189 -7.32 3.83 9.02
N LYS A 190 -7.38 5.03 9.58
CA LYS A 190 -6.22 5.93 9.70
C LYS A 190 -5.32 5.43 10.82
N ALA A 191 -4.17 4.86 10.49
CA ALA A 191 -3.16 4.48 11.45
C ALA A 191 -2.11 5.58 11.58
N THR A 192 -1.75 5.90 12.81
CA THR A 192 -0.68 6.85 13.14
C THR A 192 0.34 6.15 14.00
N VAL A 193 1.49 5.80 13.42
CA VAL A 193 2.57 5.06 14.09
C VAL A 193 3.66 6.03 14.52
N LYS A 194 4.08 5.96 15.78
CA LYS A 194 5.16 6.76 16.35
C LYS A 194 6.26 5.85 16.90
N SER A 195 7.49 6.05 16.45
CA SER A 195 8.67 5.46 17.09
C SER A 195 8.88 6.09 18.46
N LEU A 196 9.02 5.29 19.51
CA LEU A 196 9.25 5.79 20.86
C LEU A 196 10.70 6.22 21.07
N SER A 197 11.66 5.68 20.32
CA SER A 197 13.07 6.06 20.40
C SER A 197 13.35 7.39 19.72
N SER A 198 12.79 7.63 18.53
CA SER A 198 13.06 8.85 17.74
C SER A 198 11.96 9.90 17.85
N GLY A 199 10.78 9.53 18.34
CA GLY A 199 9.59 10.40 18.35
C GLY A 199 8.97 10.64 16.98
N GLN A 200 9.57 10.14 15.89
CA GLN A 200 9.06 10.31 14.53
C GLN A 200 7.72 9.60 14.36
N GLN A 201 6.78 10.28 13.71
CA GLN A 201 5.43 9.80 13.46
C GLN A 201 5.14 9.74 11.96
N THR A 202 4.48 8.66 11.54
CA THR A 202 3.96 8.50 10.19
C THR A 202 2.48 8.17 10.26
N THR A 203 1.68 8.75 9.37
CA THR A 203 0.23 8.59 9.33
C THR A 203 -0.20 8.12 7.95
N TYR A 204 -1.09 7.12 7.89
CA TYR A 204 -1.55 6.54 6.63
C TYR A 204 -2.92 5.88 6.78
N TYR A 205 -3.76 5.90 5.75
CA TYR A 205 -4.99 5.11 5.73
C TYR A 205 -4.70 3.70 5.22
N VAL A 206 -5.12 2.71 5.99
CA VAL A 206 -5.01 1.28 5.68
C VAL A 206 -6.41 0.67 5.67
N ALA A 207 -6.68 -0.16 4.66
CA ALA A 207 -7.91 -0.95 4.61
C ALA A 207 -7.67 -2.27 5.38
N PRO A 208 -8.59 -2.70 6.25
CA PRO A 208 -8.54 -4.04 6.80
C PRO A 208 -8.76 -5.08 5.70
N ASP A 209 -8.25 -6.29 5.91
CA ASP A 209 -8.60 -7.42 5.07
C ASP A 209 -10.05 -7.90 5.33
N LYS A 210 -10.47 -8.93 4.61
CA LYS A 210 -11.81 -9.52 4.74
C LYS A 210 -12.08 -10.13 6.11
N GLN A 211 -11.05 -10.38 6.91
CA GLN A 211 -11.12 -10.92 8.26
C GLN A 211 -11.02 -9.82 9.34
N GLY A 212 -10.96 -8.54 8.94
CA GLY A 212 -10.83 -7.43 9.87
C GLY A 212 -9.41 -7.24 10.41
N ILE A 213 -8.38 -7.76 9.73
CA ILE A 213 -6.98 -7.60 10.11
C ILE A 213 -6.40 -6.36 9.45
N LEU A 214 -5.79 -5.51 10.27
CA LEU A 214 -5.01 -4.35 9.88
C LEU A 214 -3.53 -4.71 9.95
N PHE A 215 -2.87 -4.63 8.80
CA PHE A 215 -1.43 -4.87 8.67
C PHE A 215 -0.67 -3.55 8.81
N ILE A 216 -0.04 -3.33 9.96
CA ILE A 216 0.75 -2.13 10.25
C ILE A 216 2.22 -2.45 9.99
N GLY A 217 2.76 -1.93 8.90
CA GLY A 217 4.13 -2.21 8.49
C GLY A 217 4.35 -1.97 7.00
N ARG A 218 5.14 -2.85 6.39
CA ARG A 218 5.44 -2.82 4.96
C ARG A 218 5.62 -4.22 4.39
N GLY A 219 5.34 -4.34 3.10
CA GLY A 219 5.80 -5.46 2.32
C GLY A 219 7.24 -5.28 1.85
N MET A 220 7.70 -6.25 1.08
CA MET A 220 9.04 -6.38 0.53
C MET A 220 9.41 -5.23 -0.42
N CYS A 221 8.41 -4.67 -1.12
CA CYS A 221 8.63 -3.64 -2.13
C CYS A 221 8.12 -2.25 -1.72
N SER A 222 7.22 -2.18 -0.73
CA SER A 222 6.51 -0.94 -0.40
C SER A 222 5.74 -1.05 0.91
N GLY A 223 5.52 0.08 1.57
CA GLY A 223 4.59 0.17 2.67
C GLY A 223 4.71 1.48 3.46
N PRO A 224 3.65 1.83 4.18
CA PRO A 224 3.60 3.10 4.88
C PRO A 224 4.49 3.17 6.12
N PHE A 225 4.84 2.05 6.75
CA PHE A 225 5.58 2.01 8.01
C PHE A 225 6.77 1.04 7.92
N MET A 226 8.00 1.53 8.07
CA MET A 226 9.21 0.68 7.97
C MET A 226 9.48 -0.15 9.23
N LEU A 227 9.08 0.37 10.40
CA LEU A 227 9.27 -0.28 11.70
C LEU A 227 10.73 -0.68 11.98
N ASP A 228 11.72 0.10 11.52
CA ASP A 228 13.16 -0.14 11.71
C ASP A 228 13.89 0.97 12.50
N LYS A 229 13.18 2.04 12.83
CA LYS A 229 13.67 3.22 13.57
C LYS A 229 13.76 3.05 15.09
N GLY A 230 13.70 1.83 15.61
CA GLY A 230 13.78 1.55 17.03
C GLY A 230 13.08 0.25 17.44
N PRO A 231 13.26 -0.17 18.70
CA PRO A 231 12.64 -1.40 19.19
C PRO A 231 11.14 -1.24 19.50
N ASP A 232 10.72 -0.03 19.87
CA ASP A 232 9.40 0.24 20.45
C ASP A 232 8.63 1.32 19.71
N TYR A 233 7.33 1.07 19.54
CA TYR A 233 6.41 1.92 18.80
C TYR A 233 5.08 2.04 19.53
N SER A 234 4.37 3.12 19.22
CA SER A 234 2.96 3.28 19.54
C SER A 234 2.13 3.50 18.29
N VAL A 235 0.87 3.08 18.30
CA VAL A 235 -0.09 3.36 17.23
C VAL A 235 -1.43 3.85 17.79
N THR A 236 -2.01 4.83 17.11
CA THR A 236 -3.41 5.23 17.28
C THR A 236 -4.18 5.02 15.99
N PHE A 237 -5.50 4.88 16.11
CA PHE A 237 -6.38 4.55 14.99
C PHE A 237 -7.59 5.48 14.92
N ALA A 238 -7.95 5.96 13.74
CA ALA A 238 -9.24 6.59 13.50
C ALA A 238 -9.95 5.93 12.32
N LEU A 239 -11.26 6.12 12.20
CA LEU A 239 -12.04 5.62 11.08
C LEU A 239 -12.38 6.75 10.12
N LEU A 240 -12.51 6.40 8.85
CA LEU A 240 -12.98 7.25 7.75
C LEU A 240 -13.88 6.40 6.85
N ASP A 241 -15.07 6.89 6.54
CA ASP A 241 -15.96 6.25 5.56
C ASP A 241 -15.89 6.95 4.19
N ALA A 242 -16.56 6.36 3.19
CA ALA A 242 -16.56 6.85 1.81
C ALA A 242 -17.26 8.22 1.63
N SER A 243 -18.07 8.63 2.61
CA SER A 243 -18.76 9.93 2.66
C SER A 243 -17.92 11.01 3.37
N GLY A 244 -16.84 10.61 4.03
CA GLY A 244 -15.93 11.48 4.74
C GLY A 244 -16.30 11.74 6.20
N ASN A 245 -17.21 10.95 6.79
CA ASN A 245 -17.41 10.96 8.23
C ASN A 245 -16.25 10.23 8.91
N THR A 246 -15.95 10.63 10.14
CA THR A 246 -14.78 10.12 10.86
C THR A 246 -15.09 9.84 12.31
N THR A 247 -14.51 8.76 12.84
CA THR A 247 -14.52 8.46 14.26
C THR A 247 -13.09 8.55 14.81
N PRO A 248 -12.79 9.55 15.65
CA PRO A 248 -11.43 9.75 16.16
C PRO A 248 -11.01 8.65 17.14
N TRP A 249 -9.70 8.49 17.32
CA TRP A 249 -9.18 7.66 18.40
C TRP A 249 -9.44 8.34 19.75
N ALA A 250 -10.20 7.68 20.62
CA ALA A 250 -10.50 8.19 21.96
C ALA A 250 -9.73 7.46 23.08
N TYR A 251 -8.78 6.60 22.74
CA TYR A 251 -8.09 5.72 23.68
C TYR A 251 -6.60 6.05 23.78
N PRO A 252 -5.89 5.52 24.79
CA PRO A 252 -4.43 5.58 24.80
C PRO A 252 -3.82 4.91 23.56
N PRO A 253 -2.63 5.35 23.10
CA PRO A 253 -1.90 4.66 22.04
C PRO A 253 -1.59 3.21 22.41
N LEU A 254 -1.76 2.29 21.47
CA LEU A 254 -1.38 0.90 21.65
C LEU A 254 0.12 0.75 21.44
N GLN A 255 0.81 0.14 22.38
CA GLN A 255 2.25 -0.10 22.30
C GLN A 255 2.56 -1.43 21.62
N PHE A 256 3.63 -1.48 20.84
CA PHE A 256 4.14 -2.72 20.26
C PHE A 256 5.63 -2.61 19.95
N THR A 257 6.27 -3.76 19.83
CA THR A 257 7.69 -3.88 19.47
C THR A 257 7.87 -4.12 17.98
N GLN A 258 9.04 -3.78 17.44
CA GLN A 258 9.44 -4.18 16.08
C GLN A 258 9.33 -5.71 15.90
N PRO A 259 8.67 -6.19 14.83
CA PRO A 259 8.71 -7.62 14.47
C PRO A 259 10.14 -8.10 14.26
N GLN A 260 10.47 -9.26 14.83
CA GLN A 260 11.80 -9.86 14.72
C GLN A 260 11.79 -11.02 13.71
N PRO A 261 12.92 -11.30 13.03
CA PRO A 261 13.05 -12.49 12.20
C PRO A 261 12.72 -13.76 13.00
N ASN A 262 11.86 -14.61 12.46
CA ASN A 262 11.61 -15.91 13.07
C ASN A 262 12.81 -16.83 12.80
N ASN A 263 13.68 -17.02 13.79
CA ASN A 263 14.87 -17.88 13.72
C ASN A 263 14.57 -19.36 13.38
N GLN A 264 13.29 -19.79 13.34
CA GLN A 264 12.94 -21.14 12.94
C GLN A 264 13.10 -21.40 11.43
N ALA A 265 12.95 -20.38 10.57
CA ALA A 265 13.09 -20.54 9.12
C ALA A 265 14.55 -20.54 8.63
N LEU A 266 15.49 -20.12 9.48
CA LEU A 266 16.93 -20.09 9.19
C LEU A 266 17.68 -21.33 9.68
N ARG A 267 16.99 -22.30 10.30
CA ARG A 267 17.54 -23.65 10.45
C ARG A 267 17.53 -24.27 9.07
N GLN A 268 18.68 -24.24 8.39
CA GLN A 268 18.92 -25.12 7.25
C GLN A 268 18.49 -26.54 7.66
N PRO A 269 17.85 -27.33 6.77
CA PRO A 269 17.75 -28.76 7.04
C PRO A 269 19.18 -29.23 7.29
N GLU A 270 19.44 -29.88 8.42
CA GLU A 270 20.67 -30.63 8.58
C GLU A 270 20.81 -31.49 7.33
N LEU A 271 21.85 -31.22 6.55
CA LEU A 271 22.29 -32.09 5.48
C LEU A 271 22.64 -33.42 6.16
N HIS A 272 21.65 -34.31 6.28
CA HIS A 272 21.91 -35.72 6.51
C HIS A 272 22.69 -36.18 5.28
N LEU A 273 24.01 -36.23 5.44
CA LEU A 273 24.85 -37.00 4.54
C LEU A 273 24.38 -38.45 4.67
N PRO A 274 24.01 -39.12 3.57
CA PRO A 274 23.64 -40.52 3.64
C PRO A 274 24.89 -41.34 3.98
N GLY A 275 24.99 -41.79 5.23
CA GLY A 275 25.95 -42.82 5.66
C GLY A 275 26.80 -42.54 6.91
N GLU A 276 26.21 -42.02 7.99
CA GLU A 276 26.75 -42.21 9.35
C GLU A 276 25.72 -42.92 10.24
#